data_AF-A0A1X2I1P0-F1
#
_entry.id   AF-A0A1X2I1P0-F1
#
_cell.length_a   1.000
_cell.length_b   1.000
_cell.length_c   1.000
_cell.angle_alpha   90.00
_cell.angle_beta   90.00
_cell.angle_gamma   90.00
#
_symmetry.space_group_name_H-M   'P 1'
#
loop_
_entity.id
_entity.type
_entity.pdbx_description
1 polymer ?
#
loop_
_entity_poly.entity_id
_entity_poly.type
_entity_poly.pdbx_seq_one_letter_code
_entity_poly.pdbx_strand_id
1 'polypeptide(L)'
;MEFLCDLIKDWSTRVWVISEYHIAKTKNNLKYWFIALSSDELWRSSFFKFDFTNPAFSSAIKDITYSYLTLIHNPNTPVHLCFHDLIIDQLTTKTFLEMILNSKASKNEDRFYAVLPLSKYKDKVDQVADWKINTMTSVKLKLYEIMDTKDKLLLLFSGGQWRSMKICEGLPTFATSLITGFPIDTLGYPCNFDLTNECTIQLRQDAAHAPPLHYLHLSPAEYYVKRKPYKDQNASALYGLKQIIGSLLQLDACRSTVDIVYINYFPEKIREPSTFEESKKDLNTPDYSIDLIGSFKENKWIVGNGFILSAFGRSVCDYYENSDHDIFFNIY
;
A
#
# COMPACT_ATOMS: atom_id res chain seq x y z
N MET A 1 14.24 -7.17 25.86
CA MET A 1 13.53 -7.80 24.73
C MET A 1 13.41 -6.91 23.51
N GLU A 2 13.13 -5.61 23.67
CA GLU A 2 13.05 -4.65 22.55
C GLU A 2 14.23 -4.74 21.58
N PHE A 3 15.47 -4.79 22.09
CA PHE A 3 16.66 -4.97 21.26
C PHE A 3 16.62 -6.20 20.34
N LEU A 4 16.20 -7.37 20.85
CA LEU A 4 16.11 -8.60 20.05
C LEU A 4 14.96 -8.50 19.04
N CYS A 5 13.84 -7.90 19.43
CA CYS A 5 12.72 -7.65 18.52
C CYS A 5 13.13 -6.69 17.40
N ASP A 6 13.86 -5.63 17.71
CA ASP A 6 14.36 -4.67 16.73
C ASP A 6 15.41 -5.29 15.83
N LEU A 7 16.29 -6.15 16.36
CA LEU A 7 17.25 -6.92 15.58
C LEU A 7 16.54 -7.85 14.58
N ILE A 8 15.48 -8.55 15.01
CA ILE A 8 14.69 -9.40 14.12
C ILE A 8 13.93 -8.59 13.09
N LYS A 9 13.31 -7.47 13.46
CA LYS A 9 12.66 -6.57 12.51
C LYS A 9 13.65 -6.04 11.48
N ASP A 10 14.84 -5.62 11.91
CA ASP A 10 15.90 -5.18 11.01
C ASP A 10 16.38 -6.31 10.10
N TRP A 11 16.66 -7.48 10.67
CA TRP A 11 17.14 -8.64 9.92
C TRP A 11 16.10 -9.11 8.89
N SER A 12 14.85 -9.35 9.31
CA SER A 12 13.76 -9.86 8.47
C SER A 12 13.27 -8.87 7.41
N THR A 13 13.57 -7.58 7.54
CA THR A 13 13.27 -6.59 6.49
C THR A 13 14.37 -6.52 5.44
N ARG A 14 15.58 -7.07 5.66
CA ARG A 14 16.62 -7.08 4.64
C ARG A 14 16.24 -7.97 3.46
N VAL A 15 16.50 -7.50 2.25
CA VAL A 15 15.99 -8.15 1.04
C VAL A 15 16.57 -9.55 0.81
N TRP A 16 17.85 -9.78 1.11
CA TRP A 16 18.46 -11.10 0.98
C TRP A 16 17.84 -12.12 1.96
N VAL A 17 17.43 -11.67 3.15
CA VAL A 17 16.79 -12.52 4.16
C VAL A 17 15.45 -13.06 3.68
N ILE A 18 14.73 -12.31 2.84
CA ILE A 18 13.48 -12.78 2.24
C ILE A 18 13.72 -14.06 1.42
N SER A 19 14.77 -14.06 0.59
CA SER A 19 15.13 -15.23 -0.23
C SER A 19 15.62 -16.40 0.64
N GLU A 20 16.46 -16.14 1.64
CA GLU A 20 16.96 -17.15 2.58
C GLU A 20 15.83 -17.81 3.36
N TYR A 21 14.86 -17.02 3.83
CA TYR A 21 13.68 -17.52 4.53
C TYR A 21 12.87 -18.49 3.65
N HIS A 22 12.61 -18.13 2.40
CA HIS A 22 11.83 -18.99 1.49
C HIS A 22 12.56 -20.30 1.17
N ILE A 23 13.89 -20.25 1.01
CA ILE A 23 14.73 -21.45 0.87
C ILE A 23 14.66 -22.30 2.14
N ALA A 24 14.79 -21.68 3.31
CA ALA A 24 14.76 -22.37 4.59
C ALA A 24 13.39 -22.97 4.90
N LYS A 25 12.29 -22.29 4.54
CA LYS A 25 10.91 -22.77 4.63
C LYS A 25 10.71 -24.02 3.78
N THR A 26 11.14 -23.98 2.52
CA THR A 26 11.06 -25.14 1.61
C THR A 26 11.83 -26.35 2.15
N LYS A 27 12.97 -26.12 2.81
CA LYS A 27 13.83 -27.16 3.38
C LYS A 27 13.49 -27.52 4.83
N ASN A 28 12.51 -26.86 5.44
CA ASN A 28 12.23 -26.89 6.88
C ASN A 28 13.49 -26.79 7.78
N ASN A 29 14.39 -25.85 7.48
CA ASN A 29 15.72 -25.77 8.09
C ASN A 29 16.12 -24.33 8.44
N LEU A 30 15.22 -23.57 9.04
CA LEU A 30 15.55 -22.26 9.59
C LEU A 30 16.04 -22.42 11.03
N LYS A 31 17.24 -21.94 11.31
CA LYS A 31 17.90 -22.06 12.62
C LYS A 31 18.37 -20.68 13.06
N TYR A 32 18.03 -20.31 14.28
CA TYR A 32 18.47 -19.08 14.92
C TYR A 32 19.50 -19.38 16.00
N TRP A 33 20.59 -18.62 15.95
CA TRP A 33 21.68 -18.69 16.91
C TRP A 33 21.90 -17.26 17.42
N PHE A 34 21.97 -17.10 18.74
CA PHE A 34 22.28 -15.82 19.34
C PHE A 34 23.11 -16.03 20.60
N ILE A 35 23.90 -15.03 20.93
CA ILE A 35 24.72 -15.02 22.15
C ILE A 35 24.11 -13.97 23.06
N ALA A 36 23.45 -14.40 24.14
CA ALA A 36 22.99 -13.51 25.19
C ALA A 36 24.15 -13.27 26.17
N LEU A 37 24.73 -12.06 26.16
CA LEU A 37 25.92 -11.73 26.96
C LEU A 37 25.61 -11.33 28.41
N SER A 38 24.35 -11.12 28.78
CA SER A 38 24.00 -10.51 30.09
C SER A 38 22.66 -10.94 30.68
N SER A 39 22.08 -12.08 30.26
CA SER A 39 20.80 -12.56 30.77
C SER A 39 20.92 -14.01 31.23
N ASP A 40 20.85 -14.23 32.54
CA ASP A 40 20.89 -15.56 33.16
C ASP A 40 19.74 -16.46 32.67
N GLU A 41 18.60 -15.87 32.32
CA GLU A 41 17.43 -16.56 31.76
C GLU A 41 17.67 -17.10 30.34
N LEU A 42 18.52 -16.42 29.56
CA LEU A 42 18.82 -16.79 28.17
C LEU A 42 20.08 -17.64 28.02
N TRP A 43 20.89 -17.78 29.08
CA TRP A 43 22.16 -18.51 29.03
C TRP A 43 21.98 -19.96 28.57
N ARG A 44 20.83 -20.59 28.85
CA ARG A 44 20.53 -21.98 28.44
C ARG A 44 19.89 -22.13 27.07
N SER A 45 19.59 -21.03 26.39
CA SER A 45 18.73 -21.00 25.21
C SER A 45 19.41 -20.38 23.99
N SER A 46 20.71 -20.60 23.78
CA SER A 46 21.50 -19.99 22.70
C SER A 46 21.12 -20.41 21.28
N PHE A 47 20.17 -21.35 21.14
CA PHE A 47 19.76 -21.94 19.88
C PHE A 47 18.26 -22.20 19.84
N PHE A 48 17.61 -21.77 18.76
CA PHE A 48 16.23 -22.13 18.45
C PHE A 48 16.13 -22.61 17.00
N LYS A 49 15.58 -23.81 16.80
CA LYS A 49 15.22 -24.31 15.46
C LYS A 49 13.76 -23.91 15.20
N PHE A 50 13.52 -23.25 14.07
CA PHE A 50 12.17 -22.97 13.62
C PHE A 50 11.69 -24.16 12.77
N ASP A 51 10.61 -24.80 13.20
CA ASP A 51 10.01 -25.94 12.50
C ASP A 51 8.71 -25.50 11.82
N PHE A 52 8.77 -25.31 10.51
CA PHE A 52 7.63 -24.89 9.69
C PHE A 52 6.50 -25.92 9.63
N THR A 53 6.76 -27.17 10.02
CA THR A 53 5.74 -28.24 10.05
C THR A 53 5.04 -28.33 11.39
N ASN A 54 5.56 -27.68 12.43
CA ASN A 54 4.94 -27.73 13.74
C ASN A 54 3.68 -26.82 13.73
N PRO A 55 2.49 -27.36 14.05
CA PRO A 55 1.22 -26.61 14.04
C PRO A 55 1.25 -25.36 14.92
N ALA A 56 2.11 -25.34 15.94
CA ALA A 56 2.40 -24.17 16.79
C ALA A 56 2.83 -22.92 15.99
N PHE A 57 3.33 -23.10 14.77
CA PHE A 57 3.77 -22.03 13.88
C PHE A 57 2.86 -21.86 12.64
N SER A 58 1.72 -22.58 12.60
CA SER A 58 0.76 -22.44 11.51
C SER A 58 0.00 -21.13 11.62
N SER A 59 -0.44 -20.58 10.49
CA SER A 59 -1.27 -19.38 10.45
C SER A 59 -2.58 -19.54 11.24
N ALA A 60 -3.05 -20.77 11.47
CA ALA A 60 -4.24 -21.06 12.27
C ALA A 60 -4.12 -20.64 13.75
N ILE A 61 -2.90 -20.39 14.26
CA ILE A 61 -2.69 -19.85 15.61
C ILE A 61 -2.66 -18.31 15.61
N LYS A 62 -2.40 -17.66 14.46
CA LYS A 62 -2.45 -16.20 14.33
C LYS A 62 -3.84 -15.62 14.56
N ASP A 63 -4.89 -16.39 14.28
CA ASP A 63 -6.28 -15.98 14.50
C ASP A 63 -6.61 -15.80 15.99
N ILE A 64 -5.81 -16.38 16.88
CA ILE A 64 -5.80 -16.00 18.29
C ILE A 64 -5.04 -14.67 18.36
N THR A 65 -5.73 -13.59 18.02
CA THR A 65 -5.21 -12.23 18.08
C THR A 65 -4.99 -11.87 19.56
N TYR A 66 -3.93 -12.38 20.17
CA TYR A 66 -3.38 -11.74 21.35
C TYR A 66 -2.95 -10.37 20.88
N SER A 67 -3.68 -9.33 21.29
CA SER A 67 -3.26 -7.97 20.95
C SER A 67 -1.82 -7.84 21.41
N TYR A 68 -0.92 -7.42 20.51
CA TYR A 68 0.50 -7.23 20.82
C TYR A 68 0.72 -6.45 22.13
N LEU A 69 -0.25 -5.59 22.49
CA LEU A 69 -0.33 -4.88 23.76
C LEU A 69 -0.47 -5.81 24.99
N THR A 70 -1.32 -6.85 24.92
CA THR A 70 -1.49 -7.82 26.00
C THR A 70 -0.27 -8.71 26.25
N LEU A 71 0.48 -9.07 25.19
CA LEU A 71 1.71 -9.87 25.28
C LEU A 71 2.86 -9.09 25.94
N ILE A 72 3.01 -7.81 25.61
CA ILE A 72 4.09 -6.97 26.15
C ILE A 72 3.87 -6.61 27.62
N HIS A 73 2.61 -6.48 28.05
CA HIS A 73 2.29 -6.03 29.41
C HIS A 73 2.12 -7.18 30.40
N ASN A 74 2.15 -8.43 29.95
CA ASN A 74 2.10 -9.58 30.84
C ASN A 74 3.54 -10.07 31.13
N PRO A 75 4.11 -9.73 32.30
CA PRO A 75 5.47 -10.14 32.67
C PRO A 75 5.64 -11.66 32.80
N ASN A 76 4.54 -12.42 32.82
CA ASN A 76 4.55 -13.88 32.90
C ASN A 76 4.55 -14.56 31.53
N THR A 77 4.50 -13.81 30.42
CA THR A 77 4.52 -14.45 29.09
C THR A 77 5.94 -14.91 28.76
N PRO A 78 6.16 -16.21 28.51
CA PRO A 78 7.49 -16.71 28.19
C PRO A 78 8.10 -15.97 27.00
N VAL A 79 9.31 -15.45 27.18
CA VAL A 79 10.11 -14.69 26.20
C VAL A 79 10.15 -15.33 24.81
N HIS A 80 10.13 -16.66 24.75
CA HIS A 80 10.13 -17.39 23.49
C HIS A 80 8.86 -17.15 22.67
N LEU A 81 7.68 -17.04 23.28
CA LEU A 81 6.41 -16.87 22.56
C LEU A 81 6.34 -15.52 21.83
N CYS A 82 6.63 -14.40 22.51
CA CYS A 82 6.66 -13.07 21.87
C CYS A 82 7.65 -13.01 20.70
N PHE A 83 8.81 -13.65 20.87
CA PHE A 83 9.83 -13.73 19.81
C PHE A 83 9.36 -14.61 18.66
N HIS A 84 8.70 -15.73 18.94
CA HIS A 84 8.13 -16.60 17.92
C HIS A 84 7.03 -15.90 17.14
N ASP A 85 6.10 -15.22 17.80
CA ASP A 85 5.02 -14.45 17.14
C ASP A 85 5.62 -13.37 16.24
N LEU A 86 6.62 -12.63 16.72
CA LEU A 86 7.31 -11.64 15.90
C LEU A 86 7.99 -12.27 14.67
N ILE A 87 8.68 -13.40 14.83
CA ILE A 87 9.35 -14.11 13.74
C ILE A 87 8.33 -14.62 12.73
N ILE A 88 7.24 -15.20 13.22
CA ILE A 88 6.10 -15.63 12.42
C ILE A 88 5.59 -14.43 11.62
N ASP A 89 5.25 -13.31 12.26
CA ASP A 89 4.69 -12.13 11.58
C ASP A 89 5.65 -11.51 10.58
N GLN A 90 6.93 -11.43 10.92
CA GLN A 90 7.93 -10.87 10.03
C GLN A 90 8.22 -11.72 8.80
N LEU A 91 7.94 -13.03 8.84
CA LEU A 91 8.40 -13.94 7.80
C LEU A 91 7.28 -14.71 7.07
N THR A 92 6.18 -15.06 7.74
CA THR A 92 5.19 -16.00 7.17
C THR A 92 4.15 -15.37 6.24
N THR A 93 3.86 -14.07 6.37
CA THR A 93 2.73 -13.41 5.68
C THR A 93 3.13 -12.03 5.18
N LYS A 94 4.01 -11.98 4.17
CA LYS A 94 4.23 -10.77 3.39
C LYS A 94 3.80 -11.00 1.96
N THR A 95 2.90 -10.16 1.47
CA THR A 95 2.51 -10.11 0.06
C THR A 95 3.70 -9.70 -0.81
N PHE A 96 3.59 -9.93 -2.12
CA PHE A 96 4.58 -9.47 -3.10
C PHE A 96 4.93 -7.98 -2.94
N LEU A 97 3.91 -7.13 -2.80
CA LEU A 97 4.08 -5.69 -2.64
C LEU A 97 4.76 -5.34 -1.31
N GLU A 98 4.42 -6.01 -0.21
CA GLU A 98 5.08 -5.80 1.09
C GLU A 98 6.57 -6.15 1.03
N MET A 99 6.89 -7.29 0.43
CA MET A 99 8.28 -7.73 0.29
C MET A 99 9.11 -6.73 -0.52
N ILE A 100 8.57 -6.21 -1.64
CA ILE A 100 9.30 -5.22 -2.44
C ILE A 100 9.37 -3.85 -1.77
N LEU A 101 8.25 -3.34 -1.26
CA LEU A 101 8.16 -1.93 -0.85
C LEU A 101 8.67 -1.67 0.55
N ASN A 102 8.55 -2.65 1.47
CA ASN A 102 8.94 -2.49 2.87
C ASN A 102 10.30 -3.10 3.20
N SER A 103 10.96 -3.78 2.26
CA SER A 103 12.29 -4.32 2.50
C SER A 103 13.36 -3.22 2.66
N LYS A 104 14.51 -3.59 3.19
CA LYS A 104 15.74 -2.79 3.20
C LYS A 104 16.70 -3.45 2.22
N ALA A 105 17.23 -2.66 1.31
CA ALA A 105 18.17 -3.13 0.31
C ALA A 105 19.28 -2.10 0.13
N SER A 106 20.51 -2.56 -0.11
CA SER A 106 21.64 -1.68 -0.39
C SER A 106 21.45 -0.94 -1.72
N LYS A 107 20.91 -1.64 -2.73
CA LYS A 107 20.42 -1.02 -3.96
C LYS A 107 18.93 -1.30 -4.13
N ASN A 108 18.21 -0.36 -4.75
CA ASN A 108 16.78 -0.54 -4.97
C ASN A 108 16.45 -1.66 -5.98
N GLU A 109 17.35 -1.96 -6.92
CA GLU A 109 17.22 -3.09 -7.85
C GLU A 109 17.29 -4.47 -7.16
N ASP A 110 18.04 -4.60 -6.06
CA ASP A 110 18.19 -5.87 -5.32
C ASP A 110 16.84 -6.37 -4.80
N ARG A 111 15.88 -5.47 -4.56
CA ARG A 111 14.48 -5.78 -4.21
C ARG A 111 13.83 -6.68 -5.25
N PHE A 112 14.06 -6.40 -6.52
CA PHE A 112 13.47 -7.16 -7.62
C PHE A 112 14.16 -8.52 -7.78
N TYR A 113 15.49 -8.56 -7.72
CA TYR A 113 16.23 -9.83 -7.79
C TYR A 113 15.85 -10.82 -6.69
N ALA A 114 15.59 -10.33 -5.48
CA ALA A 114 15.22 -11.19 -4.36
C ALA A 114 13.74 -11.62 -4.38
N VAL A 115 12.83 -10.74 -4.81
CA VAL A 115 11.38 -10.95 -4.63
C VAL A 115 10.68 -11.47 -5.89
N LEU A 116 11.10 -11.07 -7.10
CA LEU A 116 10.47 -11.55 -8.34
C LEU A 116 10.51 -13.08 -8.47
N PRO A 117 11.61 -13.80 -8.14
CA PRO A 117 11.64 -15.27 -8.22
C PRO A 117 10.58 -15.97 -7.36
N LEU A 118 10.08 -15.28 -6.34
CA LEU A 118 9.10 -15.79 -5.37
C LEU A 118 7.65 -15.44 -5.74
N SER A 119 7.42 -14.73 -6.84
CA SER A 119 6.11 -14.23 -7.24
C SER A 119 5.65 -14.78 -8.59
N LYS A 120 4.42 -14.42 -8.98
CA LYS A 120 3.88 -14.70 -10.32
C LYS A 120 4.61 -13.95 -11.45
N TYR A 121 5.47 -12.97 -11.12
CA TYR A 121 6.25 -12.12 -12.04
C TYR A 121 7.70 -12.59 -12.22
N LYS A 122 8.01 -13.85 -11.88
CA LYS A 122 9.36 -14.42 -11.93
C LYS A 122 10.01 -14.40 -13.31
N ASP A 123 9.23 -14.30 -14.38
CA ASP A 123 9.70 -14.20 -15.77
C ASP A 123 10.36 -12.84 -16.08
N LYS A 124 10.23 -11.85 -15.19
CA LYS A 124 10.81 -10.52 -15.37
C LYS A 124 12.22 -10.36 -14.79
N VAL A 125 12.74 -11.38 -14.08
CA VAL A 125 14.03 -11.29 -13.36
C VAL A 125 15.19 -10.92 -14.27
N ASP A 126 15.25 -11.49 -15.47
CA ASP A 126 16.37 -11.29 -16.40
C ASP A 126 16.43 -9.86 -16.97
N GLN A 127 15.37 -9.07 -16.82
CA GLN A 127 15.26 -7.70 -17.33
C GLN A 127 15.67 -6.64 -16.28
N VAL A 128 15.85 -7.04 -15.01
CA VAL A 128 16.04 -6.11 -13.88
C VAL A 128 17.26 -5.21 -14.08
N ALA A 129 18.34 -5.74 -14.66
CA ALA A 129 19.58 -5.01 -14.92
C ALA A 129 19.37 -3.77 -15.82
N ASP A 130 18.40 -3.83 -16.74
CA ASP A 130 18.15 -2.78 -17.72
C ASP A 130 17.23 -1.67 -17.21
N TRP A 131 16.57 -1.88 -16.07
CA TRP A 131 15.53 -0.98 -15.56
C TRP A 131 16.05 0.29 -14.89
N LYS A 132 17.35 0.34 -14.53
CA LYS A 132 18.00 1.50 -13.89
C LYS A 132 17.29 1.97 -12.61
N ILE A 133 16.92 1.04 -11.73
CA ILE A 133 16.18 1.30 -10.49
C ILE A 133 17.12 1.86 -9.41
N ASN A 134 17.06 3.17 -9.18
CA ASN A 134 17.92 3.87 -8.21
C ASN A 134 17.16 4.48 -7.03
N THR A 135 15.83 4.63 -7.10
CA THR A 135 14.98 5.26 -6.07
C THR A 135 13.73 4.43 -5.79
N MET A 136 13.09 4.64 -4.64
CA MET A 136 11.77 4.03 -4.36
C MET A 136 10.68 4.49 -5.33
N THR A 137 10.78 5.71 -5.87
CA THR A 137 9.89 6.17 -6.94
C THR A 137 10.07 5.31 -8.19
N SER A 138 11.32 5.05 -8.62
CA SER A 138 11.58 4.15 -9.75
C SER A 138 11.12 2.70 -9.49
N VAL A 139 11.21 2.21 -8.24
CA VAL A 139 10.64 0.90 -7.84
C VAL A 139 9.14 0.87 -8.11
N LYS A 140 8.38 1.85 -7.61
CA LYS A 140 6.92 1.87 -7.78
C LYS A 140 6.49 2.07 -9.23
N LEU A 141 7.15 2.95 -9.98
CA LEU A 141 6.89 3.11 -11.41
C LEU A 141 7.08 1.80 -12.16
N LYS A 142 8.18 1.08 -11.87
CA LYS A 142 8.43 -0.22 -12.49
C LYS A 142 7.40 -1.28 -12.06
N LEU A 143 6.93 -1.25 -10.82
CA LEU A 143 5.82 -2.11 -10.39
C LEU A 143 4.55 -1.84 -11.22
N TYR A 144 4.16 -0.59 -11.43
CA TYR A 144 3.00 -0.27 -12.28
C TYR A 144 3.17 -0.70 -13.75
N GLU A 145 4.40 -0.85 -14.22
CA GLU A 145 4.71 -1.33 -15.56
C GLU A 145 4.53 -2.86 -15.67
N ILE A 146 5.07 -3.63 -14.71
CA ILE A 146 5.16 -5.10 -14.83
C ILE A 146 4.00 -5.87 -14.19
N MET A 147 3.24 -5.26 -13.29
CA MET A 147 2.18 -5.94 -12.56
C MET A 147 0.90 -6.12 -13.41
N ASP A 148 0.02 -7.02 -12.98
CA ASP A 148 -1.34 -7.11 -13.53
C ASP A 148 -2.26 -6.01 -12.97
N THR A 149 -3.44 -5.85 -13.58
CA THR A 149 -4.44 -4.82 -13.21
C THR A 149 -4.76 -4.85 -11.71
N LYS A 150 -4.91 -6.05 -11.15
CA LYS A 150 -5.29 -6.25 -9.75
C LYS A 150 -4.22 -5.73 -8.79
N ASP A 151 -2.96 -6.11 -8.99
CA ASP A 151 -1.87 -5.70 -8.10
C ASP A 151 -1.54 -4.19 -8.30
N LYS A 152 -1.75 -3.64 -9.50
CA LYS A 152 -1.66 -2.18 -9.74
C LYS A 152 -2.70 -1.40 -8.92
N LEU A 153 -3.95 -1.86 -8.91
CA LEU A 153 -5.00 -1.23 -8.10
C LEU A 153 -4.67 -1.37 -6.61
N LEU A 154 -4.24 -2.54 -6.16
CA LEU A 154 -3.83 -2.75 -4.76
C LEU A 154 -2.72 -1.77 -4.35
N LEU A 155 -1.72 -1.57 -5.21
CA LEU A 155 -0.65 -0.60 -4.98
C LEU A 155 -1.17 0.84 -4.88
N LEU A 156 -2.06 1.25 -5.80
CA LEU A 156 -2.63 2.60 -5.81
C LEU A 156 -3.44 2.88 -4.53
N PHE A 157 -4.32 1.97 -4.16
CA PHE A 157 -5.18 2.13 -2.99
C PHE A 157 -4.41 2.04 -1.67
N SER A 158 -3.32 1.26 -1.63
CA SER A 158 -2.43 1.24 -0.45
C SER A 158 -1.68 2.57 -0.28
N GLY A 159 -1.33 3.24 -1.39
CA GLY A 159 -0.79 4.61 -1.35
C GLY A 159 -1.84 5.66 -0.97
N GLY A 160 -3.10 5.41 -1.32
CA GLY A 160 -4.28 6.25 -1.04
C GLY A 160 -4.63 6.43 0.44
N GLN A 161 -4.05 5.64 1.34
CA GLN A 161 -4.43 5.65 2.75
C GLN A 161 -4.11 7.00 3.40
N TRP A 162 -5.02 7.47 4.26
CA TRP A 162 -4.91 8.77 4.93
C TRP A 162 -3.63 8.92 5.79
N ARG A 163 -3.05 7.82 6.27
CA ARG A 163 -1.78 7.79 7.03
C ARG A 163 -0.53 7.88 6.15
N SER A 164 -0.69 7.60 4.86
CA SER A 164 0.40 7.38 3.91
C SER A 164 0.83 8.65 3.17
N MET A 165 0.08 9.75 3.31
CA MET A 165 0.27 10.93 2.46
C MET A 165 0.92 12.10 3.17
N LYS A 166 2.11 12.47 2.67
CA LYS A 166 2.63 13.82 2.85
C LYS A 166 2.21 14.64 1.64
N ILE A 167 1.47 15.71 1.89
CA ILE A 167 0.83 16.52 0.85
C ILE A 167 1.92 17.13 -0.05
N CYS A 168 1.80 16.90 -1.36
CA CYS A 168 2.57 17.59 -2.40
C CYS A 168 4.10 17.45 -2.32
N GLU A 169 4.64 16.33 -1.83
CA GLU A 169 6.11 16.11 -1.79
C GLU A 169 6.75 15.95 -3.18
N GLY A 170 5.96 15.61 -4.21
CA GLY A 170 6.43 15.58 -5.60
C GLY A 170 5.54 14.75 -6.52
N LEU A 171 5.66 14.99 -7.83
CA LEU A 171 5.04 14.17 -8.87
C LEU A 171 5.98 13.02 -9.30
N PRO A 172 5.44 11.86 -9.69
CA PRO A 172 4.03 11.50 -9.61
C PRO A 172 3.57 11.15 -8.18
N THR A 173 2.43 11.68 -7.73
CA THR A 173 1.94 11.53 -6.34
C THR A 173 1.67 10.07 -5.96
N PHE A 174 1.18 9.27 -6.91
CA PHE A 174 0.94 7.84 -6.68
C PHE A 174 2.23 7.02 -6.45
N ALA A 175 3.39 7.54 -6.86
CA ALA A 175 4.69 6.89 -6.66
C ALA A 175 5.50 7.52 -5.51
N THR A 176 5.26 8.78 -5.16
CA THR A 176 5.94 9.44 -4.04
C THR A 176 5.29 9.18 -2.68
N SER A 177 4.00 8.82 -2.66
CA SER A 177 3.25 8.50 -1.42
C SER A 177 3.91 7.38 -0.61
N LEU A 178 3.97 7.51 0.72
CA LEU A 178 4.35 6.38 1.57
C LEU A 178 3.28 5.29 1.46
N ILE A 179 3.63 4.04 1.75
CA ILE A 179 2.65 2.95 1.74
C ILE A 179 2.74 2.28 3.09
N THR A 180 1.65 2.35 3.86
CA THR A 180 1.60 1.88 5.24
C THR A 180 0.62 0.72 5.37
N GLY A 181 1.03 -0.45 4.89
CA GLY A 181 0.23 -1.67 4.96
C GLY A 181 -0.51 -1.98 3.67
N PHE A 182 -0.94 -3.22 3.55
CA PHE A 182 -1.69 -3.73 2.42
C PHE A 182 -2.90 -4.47 2.95
N PRO A 183 -4.08 -4.30 2.33
CA PRO A 183 -5.22 -5.10 2.69
C PRO A 183 -5.03 -6.52 2.17
N ILE A 184 -4.84 -7.46 3.10
CA ILE A 184 -4.39 -8.84 2.79
C ILE A 184 -5.53 -9.69 2.21
N ASP A 185 -6.80 -9.34 2.42
CA ASP A 185 -7.89 -10.32 2.28
C ASP A 185 -9.13 -9.87 1.47
N THR A 186 -8.99 -8.85 0.64
CA THR A 186 -10.15 -8.30 -0.11
C THR A 186 -10.44 -9.01 -1.43
N LEU A 187 -9.76 -10.13 -1.71
CA LEU A 187 -9.75 -10.76 -3.04
C LEU A 187 -11.07 -11.44 -3.44
N GLY A 188 -12.02 -11.62 -2.52
CA GLY A 188 -13.30 -12.29 -2.77
C GLY A 188 -14.47 -11.38 -3.12
N TYR A 189 -14.34 -10.06 -2.95
CA TYR A 189 -15.46 -9.13 -3.14
C TYR A 189 -15.45 -8.50 -4.53
N PRO A 190 -16.63 -8.26 -5.13
CA PRO A 190 -16.70 -7.48 -6.35
C PRO A 190 -16.08 -6.09 -6.13
N CYS A 191 -15.19 -5.68 -7.02
CA CYS A 191 -14.53 -4.39 -6.97
C CYS A 191 -15.10 -3.42 -8.01
N ASN A 192 -14.85 -2.13 -7.80
CA ASN A 192 -15.29 -1.01 -8.63
C ASN A 192 -14.50 -0.87 -9.95
N PHE A 193 -13.93 -1.98 -10.43
CA PHE A 193 -12.94 -2.01 -11.50
C PHE A 193 -13.08 -3.30 -12.28
N ASP A 194 -12.93 -3.20 -13.60
CA ASP A 194 -12.79 -4.39 -14.44
C ASP A 194 -11.35 -4.92 -14.35
N LEU A 195 -11.17 -6.01 -13.62
CA LEU A 195 -9.85 -6.65 -13.45
C LEU A 195 -9.37 -7.39 -14.70
N THR A 196 -10.26 -7.66 -15.65
CA THR A 196 -9.93 -8.34 -16.91
C THR A 196 -9.42 -7.37 -17.98
N ASN A 197 -9.74 -6.08 -17.82
CA ASN A 197 -9.32 -5.04 -18.74
C ASN A 197 -7.98 -4.42 -18.31
N GLU A 198 -6.95 -4.59 -19.15
CA GLU A 198 -5.62 -4.01 -18.92
C GLU A 198 -5.61 -2.47 -19.05
N CYS A 199 -6.65 -1.87 -19.65
CA CYS A 199 -6.83 -0.42 -19.74
C CYS A 199 -7.39 0.21 -18.46
N THR A 200 -7.91 -0.58 -17.52
CA THR A 200 -8.46 -0.09 -16.24
C THR A 200 -7.44 0.75 -15.46
N ILE A 201 -6.16 0.34 -15.48
CA ILE A 201 -5.06 1.10 -14.89
C ILE A 201 -3.77 0.94 -15.70
N GLN A 202 -3.32 2.03 -16.32
CA GLN A 202 -2.13 2.05 -17.17
C GLN A 202 -1.15 3.14 -16.75
N LEU A 203 0.13 2.79 -16.64
CA LEU A 203 1.19 3.76 -16.52
C LEU A 203 1.47 4.37 -17.91
N ARG A 204 1.46 5.69 -18.00
CA ARG A 204 1.76 6.44 -19.22
C ARG A 204 2.76 7.55 -18.93
N GLN A 205 3.32 8.10 -20.00
CA GLN A 205 4.22 9.24 -19.95
C GLN A 205 3.63 10.37 -20.79
N ASP A 206 3.68 11.58 -20.24
CA ASP A 206 3.32 12.81 -20.91
C ASP A 206 4.57 13.40 -21.58
N ALA A 207 4.69 13.18 -22.88
CA ALA A 207 5.83 13.64 -23.69
C ALA A 207 5.84 15.16 -23.90
N ALA A 208 4.75 15.88 -23.58
CA ALA A 208 4.70 17.33 -23.70
C ALA A 208 5.55 18.04 -22.63
N HIS A 209 5.96 17.32 -21.57
CA HIS A 209 6.80 17.85 -20.50
C HIS A 209 8.27 17.44 -20.67
N ALA A 210 9.17 18.36 -20.31
CA ALA A 210 10.61 18.10 -20.22
C ALA A 210 11.07 18.36 -18.76
N PRO A 211 11.36 17.33 -17.96
CA PRO A 211 11.34 15.89 -18.29
C PRO A 211 9.91 15.32 -18.42
N PRO A 212 9.73 14.17 -19.12
CA PRO A 212 8.44 13.52 -19.24
C PRO A 212 7.85 13.17 -17.87
N LEU A 213 6.62 13.62 -17.63
CA LEU A 213 5.90 13.30 -16.39
C LEU A 213 5.16 11.98 -16.56
N HIS A 214 5.29 11.09 -15.59
CA HIS A 214 4.51 9.87 -15.57
C HIS A 214 3.14 10.14 -14.97
N TYR A 215 2.12 9.45 -15.46
CA TYR A 215 0.78 9.46 -14.88
C TYR A 215 0.15 8.06 -14.96
N LEU A 216 -0.76 7.76 -14.03
CA LEU A 216 -1.65 6.61 -14.12
C LEU A 216 -2.95 7.04 -14.79
N HIS A 217 -3.31 6.34 -15.85
CA HIS A 217 -4.63 6.42 -16.46
C HIS A 217 -5.54 5.41 -15.76
N LEU A 218 -6.52 5.90 -14.99
CA LEU A 218 -7.42 5.07 -14.17
C LEU A 218 -8.88 5.22 -14.63
N SER A 219 -9.59 4.11 -14.84
CA SER A 219 -11.03 4.09 -15.18
C SER A 219 -11.83 3.27 -14.17
N PRO A 220 -12.46 3.89 -13.15
CA PRO A 220 -13.38 3.20 -12.24
C PRO A 220 -14.78 3.04 -12.84
N ALA A 221 -15.55 2.07 -12.37
CA ALA A 221 -16.96 1.90 -12.76
C ALA A 221 -17.90 2.91 -12.08
N GLU A 222 -17.57 3.36 -10.87
CA GLU A 222 -18.33 4.31 -10.07
C GLU A 222 -17.40 5.32 -9.41
N TYR A 223 -17.82 6.58 -9.29
CA TYR A 223 -17.06 7.59 -8.56
C TYR A 223 -17.98 8.68 -8.00
N TYR A 224 -17.45 9.46 -7.07
CA TYR A 224 -18.16 10.57 -6.46
C TYR A 224 -17.42 11.86 -6.73
N VAL A 225 -18.15 12.95 -6.96
CA VAL A 225 -17.56 14.26 -7.20
C VAL A 225 -18.07 15.26 -6.19
N LYS A 226 -17.17 16.09 -5.71
CA LYS A 226 -17.52 17.29 -4.96
C LYS A 226 -17.06 18.52 -5.74
N ARG A 227 -18.03 19.27 -6.24
CA ARG A 227 -17.82 20.53 -6.97
C ARG A 227 -18.13 21.72 -6.08
N LYS A 228 -17.64 22.90 -6.50
CA LYS A 228 -18.00 24.18 -5.88
C LYS A 228 -19.51 24.47 -6.00
N PRO A 229 -20.10 25.25 -5.07
CA PRO A 229 -19.46 25.93 -3.94
C PRO A 229 -19.25 25.02 -2.73
N TYR A 230 -18.05 25.09 -2.14
CA TYR A 230 -17.78 24.44 -0.85
C TYR A 230 -18.38 25.33 0.25
N LYS A 231 -19.05 24.73 1.25
CA LYS A 231 -19.60 25.49 2.39
C LYS A 231 -18.50 26.36 3.02
N ASP A 232 -18.81 27.63 3.27
CA ASP A 232 -17.85 28.74 3.47
C ASP A 232 -16.74 28.52 4.52
N GLN A 233 -16.98 27.66 5.53
CA GLN A 233 -16.05 27.50 6.65
C GLN A 233 -14.65 27.01 6.26
N ASN A 234 -14.49 26.35 5.11
CA ASN A 234 -13.19 25.82 4.64
C ASN A 234 -12.66 26.52 3.37
N ALA A 235 -13.22 27.67 2.97
CA ALA A 235 -12.86 28.33 1.72
C ALA A 235 -11.38 28.78 1.68
N SER A 236 -10.82 29.20 2.81
CA SER A 236 -9.42 29.68 2.91
C SER A 236 -8.41 28.55 2.69
N ALA A 237 -8.62 27.38 3.30
CA ALA A 237 -7.75 26.21 3.13
C ALA A 237 -7.74 25.73 1.66
N LEU A 238 -8.90 25.76 0.99
CA LEU A 238 -9.02 25.41 -0.42
C LEU A 238 -8.32 26.40 -1.35
N TYR A 239 -8.30 27.68 -0.99
CA TYR A 239 -7.60 28.68 -1.79
C TYR A 239 -6.09 28.42 -1.80
N GLY A 240 -5.51 28.16 -0.63
CA GLY A 240 -4.11 27.75 -0.51
C GLY A 240 -3.82 26.46 -1.27
N LEU A 241 -4.67 25.44 -1.10
CA LEU A 241 -4.55 24.18 -1.82
C LEU A 241 -4.66 24.36 -3.34
N LYS A 242 -5.58 25.21 -3.81
CA LYS A 242 -5.75 25.51 -5.24
C LYS A 242 -4.48 26.11 -5.84
N GLN A 243 -3.78 27.00 -5.11
CA GLN A 243 -2.51 27.55 -5.59
C GLN A 243 -1.42 26.49 -5.69
N ILE A 244 -1.32 25.63 -4.67
CA ILE A 244 -0.33 24.54 -4.65
C ILE A 244 -0.59 23.57 -5.79
N ILE A 245 -1.84 23.10 -5.96
CA ILE A 245 -2.23 22.17 -7.02
C ILE A 245 -2.07 22.81 -8.39
N GLY A 246 -2.47 24.08 -8.54
CA GLY A 246 -2.31 24.82 -9.78
C GLY A 246 -0.85 24.92 -10.21
N SER A 247 0.06 25.19 -9.27
CA SER A 247 1.50 25.17 -9.52
C SER A 247 2.01 23.77 -9.89
N LEU A 248 1.63 22.75 -9.12
CA LEU A 248 2.11 21.38 -9.27
C LEU A 248 1.67 20.74 -10.60
N LEU A 249 0.39 20.88 -10.96
CA LEU A 249 -0.20 20.33 -12.17
C LEU A 249 -0.14 21.29 -13.38
N GLN A 250 0.46 22.47 -13.20
CA GLN A 250 0.54 23.54 -14.20
C GLN A 250 -0.86 23.95 -14.73
N LEU A 251 -1.83 24.03 -13.82
CA LEU A 251 -3.19 24.48 -14.15
C LEU A 251 -3.22 26.01 -14.18
N ASP A 252 -4.04 26.56 -15.08
CA ASP A 252 -4.34 27.98 -15.06
C ASP A 252 -5.13 28.31 -13.79
N ALA A 253 -4.46 28.94 -12.80
CA ALA A 253 -5.06 29.23 -11.50
C ALA A 253 -6.31 30.14 -11.60
N CYS A 254 -6.41 30.97 -12.64
CA CYS A 254 -7.53 31.88 -12.85
C CYS A 254 -8.74 31.16 -13.47
N ARG A 255 -8.50 30.21 -14.37
CA ARG A 255 -9.57 29.56 -15.15
C ARG A 255 -9.96 28.17 -14.66
N SER A 256 -9.04 27.46 -13.99
CA SER A 256 -9.26 26.06 -13.62
C SER A 256 -10.07 25.97 -12.34
N THR A 257 -11.07 25.11 -12.36
CA THR A 257 -11.74 24.65 -11.14
C THR A 257 -10.85 23.59 -10.48
N VAL A 258 -10.93 23.53 -9.16
CA VAL A 258 -10.34 22.42 -8.41
C VAL A 258 -11.52 21.63 -7.86
N ASP A 259 -11.61 20.40 -8.32
CA ASP A 259 -12.64 19.43 -8.00
C ASP A 259 -12.02 18.31 -7.15
N ILE A 260 -12.83 17.70 -6.30
CA ILE A 260 -12.42 16.54 -5.51
C ILE A 260 -13.22 15.34 -6.02
N VAL A 261 -12.53 14.25 -6.31
CA VAL A 261 -13.13 12.99 -6.75
C VAL A 261 -12.83 11.91 -5.72
N TYR A 262 -13.84 11.17 -5.30
CA TYR A 262 -13.68 10.02 -4.41
C TYR A 262 -13.90 8.75 -5.22
N ILE A 263 -12.93 7.84 -5.18
CA ILE A 263 -13.02 6.54 -5.85
C ILE A 263 -12.89 5.47 -4.79
N ASN A 264 -13.97 4.71 -4.59
CA ASN A 264 -13.96 3.57 -3.69
C ASN A 264 -13.46 2.33 -4.42
N TYR A 265 -12.74 1.45 -3.72
CA TYR A 265 -12.32 0.17 -4.27
C TYR A 265 -13.52 -0.77 -4.45
N PHE A 266 -14.49 -0.69 -3.55
CA PHE A 266 -15.75 -1.45 -3.62
C PHE A 266 -16.88 -0.56 -4.12
N PRO A 267 -17.77 -1.08 -4.99
CA PRO A 267 -18.93 -0.35 -5.49
C PRO A 267 -19.95 -0.09 -4.37
N GLU A 268 -20.79 0.93 -4.55
CA GLU A 268 -21.74 1.36 -3.52
C GLU A 268 -22.79 0.30 -3.21
N LYS A 269 -23.23 -0.46 -4.23
CA LYS A 269 -24.27 -1.49 -4.11
C LYS A 269 -23.93 -2.58 -3.09
N ILE A 270 -22.65 -2.82 -2.81
CA ILE A 270 -22.20 -3.81 -1.81
C ILE A 270 -22.29 -3.26 -0.38
N ARG A 271 -22.35 -1.94 -0.21
CA ARG A 271 -22.41 -1.29 1.11
C ARG A 271 -23.81 -1.26 1.70
N GLU A 272 -24.83 -1.65 0.95
CA GLU A 272 -26.19 -1.63 1.47
C GLU A 272 -26.33 -2.55 2.70
N PRO A 273 -26.90 -2.04 3.81
CA PRO A 273 -26.85 -2.68 5.13
C PRO A 273 -27.37 -4.12 5.22
N SER A 274 -28.29 -4.51 4.34
CA SER A 274 -29.17 -5.67 4.55
C SER A 274 -28.49 -7.03 4.43
N THR A 275 -27.30 -7.11 3.83
CA THR A 275 -26.55 -8.38 3.65
C THR A 275 -25.22 -8.41 4.40
N PHE A 276 -24.87 -7.32 5.10
CA PHE A 276 -23.48 -7.02 5.49
C PHE A 276 -23.33 -6.52 6.94
N GLU A 277 -24.26 -6.89 7.84
CA GLU A 277 -24.22 -6.40 9.23
C GLU A 277 -23.04 -6.94 10.05
N GLU A 278 -22.54 -8.15 9.77
CA GLU A 278 -21.44 -8.75 10.55
C GLU A 278 -20.04 -8.21 10.15
N SER A 279 -19.83 -7.85 8.89
CA SER A 279 -18.53 -7.33 8.39
C SER A 279 -18.43 -5.79 8.44
N LYS A 280 -19.52 -5.09 8.77
CA LYS A 280 -19.56 -3.63 8.91
C LYS A 280 -18.63 -3.07 10.00
N LYS A 281 -18.30 -3.85 11.02
CA LYS A 281 -17.36 -3.41 12.07
C LYS A 281 -15.93 -3.28 11.54
N ASP A 282 -15.56 -4.07 10.54
CA ASP A 282 -14.21 -4.05 9.97
C ASP A 282 -14.12 -3.19 8.69
N LEU A 283 -15.21 -3.09 7.92
CA LEU A 283 -15.26 -2.35 6.65
C LEU A 283 -15.71 -0.89 6.74
N ASN A 284 -16.16 -0.44 7.92
CA ASN A 284 -16.32 1.00 8.20
C ASN A 284 -14.97 1.72 8.32
N THR A 285 -13.85 1.01 8.14
CA THR A 285 -12.55 1.66 7.95
C THR A 285 -12.56 2.38 6.59
N PRO A 286 -12.33 3.71 6.55
CA PRO A 286 -12.22 4.50 5.32
C PRO A 286 -11.01 4.13 4.43
N ASP A 287 -10.43 2.95 4.63
CA ASP A 287 -9.11 2.55 4.18
C ASP A 287 -9.07 1.97 2.75
N TYR A 288 -10.23 1.93 2.06
CA TYR A 288 -10.39 1.41 0.70
C TYR A 288 -10.92 2.44 -0.29
N SER A 289 -10.60 3.71 -0.07
CA SER A 289 -10.91 4.78 -1.01
C SER A 289 -9.65 5.57 -1.31
N ILE A 290 -9.50 6.00 -2.55
CA ILE A 290 -8.57 7.07 -2.88
C ILE A 290 -9.39 8.33 -3.12
N ASP A 291 -8.82 9.44 -2.67
CA ASP A 291 -9.36 10.74 -2.98
C ASP A 291 -8.42 11.40 -3.99
N LEU A 292 -8.98 12.00 -5.04
CA LEU A 292 -8.23 12.73 -6.06
C LEU A 292 -8.57 14.20 -5.98
N ILE A 293 -7.58 15.05 -6.19
CA ILE A 293 -7.77 16.51 -6.24
C ILE A 293 -7.15 17.01 -7.53
N GLY A 294 -7.91 17.75 -8.32
CA GLY A 294 -7.47 18.09 -9.67
C GLY A 294 -8.50 18.88 -10.44
N SER A 295 -8.44 18.76 -11.77
CA SER A 295 -9.38 19.43 -12.68
C SER A 295 -9.90 18.46 -13.72
N PHE A 296 -11.22 18.42 -13.88
CA PHE A 296 -11.88 17.70 -14.98
C PHE A 296 -11.50 18.26 -16.34
N LYS A 297 -11.36 19.58 -16.46
CA LYS A 297 -11.15 20.25 -17.75
C LYS A 297 -9.80 19.86 -18.38
N GLU A 298 -8.76 19.83 -17.57
CA GLU A 298 -7.41 19.43 -18.00
C GLU A 298 -7.17 17.92 -17.83
N ASN A 299 -8.10 17.21 -17.16
CA ASN A 299 -7.98 15.83 -16.72
C ASN A 299 -6.63 15.53 -16.06
N LYS A 300 -6.24 16.36 -15.09
CA LYS A 300 -5.02 16.19 -14.31
C LYS A 300 -5.38 16.08 -12.84
N TRP A 301 -4.92 15.02 -12.20
CA TRP A 301 -5.27 14.67 -10.83
C TRP A 301 -4.03 14.36 -10.04
N ILE A 302 -4.05 14.68 -8.75
CA ILE A 302 -3.11 14.12 -7.78
C ILE A 302 -3.89 13.30 -6.77
N VAL A 303 -3.24 12.31 -6.16
CA VAL A 303 -3.84 11.62 -5.02
C VAL A 303 -3.80 12.56 -3.80
N GLY A 304 -4.98 12.80 -3.22
CA GLY A 304 -5.21 13.73 -2.14
C GLY A 304 -5.07 13.09 -0.76
N ASN A 305 -4.71 13.91 0.23
CA ASN A 305 -4.64 13.47 1.62
C ASN A 305 -6.04 13.44 2.25
N GLY A 306 -6.48 12.27 2.68
CA GLY A 306 -7.78 12.07 3.35
C GLY A 306 -8.01 12.95 4.59
N PHE A 307 -6.97 13.44 5.27
CA PHE A 307 -7.07 14.38 6.38
C PHE A 307 -7.48 15.79 5.94
N ILE A 308 -6.92 16.28 4.83
CA ILE A 308 -7.39 17.53 4.23
C ILE A 308 -8.85 17.37 3.79
N LEU A 309 -9.19 16.19 3.28
CA LEU A 309 -10.47 15.97 2.66
C LEU A 309 -11.59 15.65 3.65
N SER A 310 -11.25 15.07 4.80
CA SER A 310 -12.18 14.86 5.90
C SER A 310 -12.72 16.19 6.45
N ALA A 311 -11.92 17.26 6.40
CA ALA A 311 -12.37 18.61 6.77
C ALA A 311 -13.55 19.08 5.91
N PHE A 312 -13.65 18.64 4.65
CA PHE A 312 -14.76 19.01 3.79
C PHE A 312 -16.04 18.20 4.06
N GLY A 313 -15.96 17.08 4.77
CA GLY A 313 -17.06 16.14 4.97
C GLY A 313 -17.44 15.37 3.70
N ARG A 314 -17.66 14.05 3.82
CA ARG A 314 -18.07 13.19 2.69
C ARG A 314 -19.57 13.29 2.35
N SER A 315 -20.38 13.94 3.17
CA SER A 315 -21.85 13.88 3.12
C SER A 315 -22.53 14.61 1.96
N VAL A 316 -21.77 15.31 1.11
CA VAL A 316 -22.32 16.01 -0.06
C VAL A 316 -21.38 15.78 -1.25
N CYS A 317 -21.45 14.58 -1.81
CA CYS A 317 -20.80 14.25 -3.07
C CYS A 317 -21.85 13.73 -4.04
N ASP A 318 -21.77 14.19 -5.28
CA ASP A 318 -22.62 13.70 -6.36
C ASP A 318 -22.08 12.34 -6.82
N TYR A 319 -22.94 11.34 -6.88
CA TYR A 319 -22.61 10.00 -7.40
C TYR A 319 -22.66 9.97 -8.92
N TYR A 320 -21.72 9.25 -9.53
CA TYR A 320 -21.66 9.01 -10.96
C TYR A 320 -21.37 7.53 -11.24
N GLU A 321 -22.18 6.93 -12.11
CA GLU A 321 -21.94 5.63 -12.73
C GLU A 321 -21.21 5.86 -14.06
N ASN A 322 -20.14 5.12 -14.30
CA ASN A 322 -19.27 5.17 -15.48
C ASN A 322 -19.40 3.86 -16.27
N SER A 323 -20.63 3.48 -16.59
CA SER A 323 -20.95 2.22 -17.29
C SER A 323 -20.27 2.10 -18.65
N ASP A 324 -20.04 3.24 -19.32
CA ASP A 324 -19.49 3.28 -20.67
C ASP A 324 -17.96 3.34 -20.67
N HIS A 325 -17.34 3.43 -19.48
CA HIS A 325 -15.89 3.56 -19.28
C HIS A 325 -15.24 4.78 -19.97
N ASP A 326 -16.05 5.74 -20.42
CA ASP A 326 -15.59 6.96 -21.12
C ASP A 326 -14.88 7.93 -20.17
N ILE A 327 -15.17 7.85 -18.87
CA ILE A 327 -14.50 8.68 -17.86
C ILE A 327 -13.26 7.97 -17.34
N PHE A 328 -12.15 8.71 -17.34
CA PHE A 328 -10.87 8.28 -16.81
C PHE A 328 -10.15 9.44 -16.13
N PHE A 329 -9.25 9.12 -15.21
CA PHE A 329 -8.49 10.07 -14.42
C PHE A 329 -7.00 9.88 -14.72
N ASN A 330 -6.32 10.91 -15.25
CA ASN A 330 -4.86 10.90 -15.35
C ASN A 330 -4.26 11.42 -14.03
N ILE A 331 -3.80 10.48 -13.21
CA ILE A 331 -3.24 10.73 -11.89
C ILE A 331 -1.74 10.94 -12.04
N TYR A 332 -1.31 12.17 -11.86
CA TYR A 332 0.09 12.57 -11.79
C TYR A 332 0.59 12.32 -10.37
#